data_AF-A0A2V2EI23-F1
#
_entry.id   AF-A0A2V2EI23-F1
#
_cell.length_a   1.000
_cell.length_b   1.000
_cell.length_c   1.000
_cell.angle_alpha   90.00
_cell.angle_beta   90.00
_cell.angle_gamma   90.00
#
_symmetry.space_group_name_H-M   'P 1'
#
loop_
_entity.id
_entity.type
_entity.pdbx_description
1 polymer ?
#
loop_
_entity_poly.entity_id
_entity_poly.type
_entity_poly.pdbx_seq_one_letter_code
_entity_poly.pdbx_strand_id
1 'polypeptide(L)'
;MKKLLCICLIAVMLAASTVCNGTSDESSGKKVVLNVHMNGDSVTIDPAFAYDNASSLVVDQITQSLPTHNPDNALKPNLCKSFEATDPYTYVCQIRDDVTFSDGTPMTMDDVIYSIQRHLNADLGSYMNWSFANGIRDYGCLVTTWGADYPDPSANLDPLLNIANIDIGGYNCAAYSNAEVDSLLTKTVTTTDESKRMDLLFQACDIIIADEPYYVYNHTKGFAAFNKGWTLGDMSYTCARDWNFKDIVYNG
;
A
#
# COMPACT_ATOMS: atom_id res chain seq x y z
N MET A 1 -37.47 24.16 65.34
CA MET A 1 -37.92 24.20 63.93
C MET A 1 -36.70 24.34 63.02
N LYS A 2 -36.06 23.22 62.63
CA LYS A 2 -35.04 23.12 61.56
C LYS A 2 -34.55 21.66 61.34
N LYS A 3 -35.36 20.65 61.69
CA LYS A 3 -35.01 19.21 61.53
C LYS A 3 -36.15 18.34 60.96
N LEU A 4 -37.13 18.93 60.24
CA LEU A 4 -38.31 18.20 59.75
C LEU A 4 -38.55 18.28 58.23
N LEU A 5 -37.57 18.73 57.42
CA LEU A 5 -37.75 18.86 55.96
C LEU A 5 -37.11 17.75 55.12
N CYS A 6 -36.45 16.75 55.72
CA CYS A 6 -35.71 15.71 54.97
C CYS A 6 -36.36 14.31 54.93
N ILE A 7 -37.58 14.13 55.46
CA ILE A 7 -38.19 12.77 55.55
C ILE A 7 -39.39 12.58 54.61
N CYS A 8 -39.90 13.63 53.95
CA CYS A 8 -41.03 13.49 53.01
C CYS A 8 -40.65 13.18 51.55
N LEU A 9 -39.35 13.07 51.21
CA LEU A 9 -38.91 12.85 49.82
C LEU A 9 -38.47 11.41 49.51
N ILE A 10 -38.48 10.50 50.48
CA ILE A 10 -38.03 9.10 50.30
C ILE A 10 -39.20 8.09 50.23
N ALA A 11 -40.45 8.52 50.45
CA ALA A 11 -41.62 7.63 50.50
C ALA A 11 -42.50 7.62 49.23
N VAL A 12 -42.05 8.18 48.11
CA VAL A 12 -42.76 8.11 46.80
C VAL A 12 -42.04 7.16 45.82
N MET A 13 -41.01 6.45 46.28
CA MET A 13 -40.54 5.24 45.61
C MET A 13 -41.33 4.02 46.11
N LEU A 14 -41.89 3.26 45.18
CA LEU A 14 -42.65 1.99 45.33
C LEU A 14 -44.16 2.11 45.59
N ALA A 15 -44.95 2.35 44.53
CA ALA A 15 -46.14 1.56 44.20
C ALA A 15 -46.79 2.06 42.90
N ALA A 16 -46.52 1.38 41.78
CA ALA A 16 -47.53 0.98 40.78
C ALA A 16 -46.82 0.43 39.53
N SER A 17 -47.06 -0.85 39.30
CA SER A 17 -46.60 -1.68 38.21
C SER A 17 -47.35 -1.45 36.88
N THR A 18 -46.64 -1.68 35.77
CA THR A 18 -47.10 -2.30 34.51
C THR A 18 -48.23 -1.67 33.70
N VAL A 19 -47.88 -1.02 32.58
CA VAL A 19 -48.58 -1.15 31.28
C VAL A 19 -47.54 -1.15 30.17
N CYS A 20 -47.62 -2.16 29.29
CA CYS A 20 -46.79 -2.39 28.12
C CYS A 20 -46.80 -1.22 27.13
N ASN A 21 -45.63 -0.89 26.56
CA ASN A 21 -45.51 -0.78 25.10
C ASN A 21 -44.06 -0.96 24.69
N GLY A 22 -43.82 -1.90 23.78
CA GLY A 22 -42.50 -2.14 23.21
C GLY A 22 -42.06 -0.94 22.36
N THR A 23 -41.12 -0.17 22.87
CA THR A 23 -40.28 0.70 22.05
C THR A 23 -39.10 -0.13 21.58
N SER A 24 -39.03 -0.34 20.27
CA SER A 24 -37.81 -0.71 19.55
C SER A 24 -36.68 0.23 19.99
N ASP A 25 -35.63 -0.34 20.58
CA ASP A 25 -34.34 0.34 20.71
C ASP A 25 -33.80 0.60 19.30
N GLU A 26 -34.10 1.78 18.75
CA GLU A 26 -33.25 2.35 17.70
C GLU A 26 -31.90 2.64 18.37
N SER A 27 -30.89 1.85 18.03
CA SER A 27 -29.51 2.21 18.33
C SER A 27 -29.18 3.48 17.53
N SER A 28 -29.41 4.65 18.12
CA SER A 28 -28.86 5.89 17.59
C SER A 28 -27.34 5.86 17.80
N GLY A 29 -26.62 5.12 16.97
CA GLY A 29 -25.17 5.14 16.93
C GLY A 29 -24.72 6.60 16.80
N LYS A 30 -23.88 7.06 17.74
CA LYS A 30 -23.27 8.39 17.63
C LYS A 30 -22.64 8.53 16.25
N LYS A 31 -23.04 9.54 15.48
CA LYS A 31 -22.40 9.88 14.22
C LYS A 31 -20.94 10.21 14.50
N VAL A 32 -20.04 9.33 14.07
CA VAL A 32 -18.59 9.57 14.09
C VAL A 32 -18.21 10.13 12.73
N VAL A 33 -17.58 11.30 12.71
CA VAL A 33 -17.07 11.93 11.48
C VAL A 33 -15.56 12.07 11.62
N LEU A 34 -14.81 11.43 10.72
CA LEU A 34 -13.38 11.62 10.56
C LEU A 34 -13.14 12.56 9.38
N ASN A 35 -12.51 13.70 9.64
CA ASN A 35 -12.09 14.62 8.57
C ASN A 35 -10.62 14.36 8.25
N VAL A 36 -10.34 13.85 7.05
CA VAL A 36 -8.99 13.60 6.55
C VAL A 36 -8.64 14.70 5.55
N HIS A 37 -7.53 15.40 5.78
CA HIS A 37 -7.03 16.36 4.79
C HIS A 37 -6.24 15.63 3.72
N MET A 38 -6.51 15.94 2.46
CA MET A 38 -5.80 15.38 1.31
C MET A 38 -4.80 16.40 0.77
N ASN A 39 -3.67 15.90 0.24
CA ASN A 39 -2.60 16.72 -0.33
C ASN A 39 -2.95 17.35 -1.70
N GLY A 40 -4.14 17.08 -2.22
CA GLY A 40 -4.70 17.60 -3.46
C GLY A 40 -6.06 16.96 -3.75
N ASP A 41 -6.73 17.44 -4.79
CA ASP A 41 -7.94 16.79 -5.29
C ASP A 41 -7.57 15.47 -5.99
N SER A 42 -8.44 14.46 -5.84
CA SER A 42 -8.33 13.24 -6.64
C SER A 42 -8.54 13.59 -8.12
N VAL A 43 -7.62 13.12 -8.96
CA VAL A 43 -7.71 13.35 -10.43
C VAL A 43 -8.57 12.29 -11.11
N THR A 44 -8.80 11.15 -10.45
CA THR A 44 -9.65 10.06 -10.94
C THR A 44 -10.12 9.15 -9.80
N ILE A 45 -11.30 8.57 -9.99
CA ILE A 45 -11.85 7.51 -9.14
C ILE A 45 -11.80 6.13 -9.82
N ASP A 46 -11.24 6.06 -11.03
CA ASP A 46 -11.06 4.81 -11.75
C ASP A 46 -9.78 4.11 -11.24
N PRO A 47 -9.88 2.90 -10.67
CA PRO A 47 -8.73 2.17 -10.15
C PRO A 47 -7.67 1.85 -11.21
N ALA A 48 -8.00 1.83 -12.51
CA ALA A 48 -7.00 1.70 -13.57
C ALA A 48 -6.06 2.91 -13.70
N PHE A 49 -6.51 4.07 -13.24
CA PHE A 49 -5.79 5.33 -13.39
C PHE A 49 -5.44 5.98 -12.04
N ALA A 50 -5.72 5.35 -10.90
CA ALA A 50 -5.35 5.88 -9.59
C ALA A 50 -3.96 5.37 -9.15
N TYR A 51 -2.93 6.21 -9.33
CA TYR A 51 -1.54 5.89 -8.94
C TYR A 51 -0.94 6.90 -7.94
N ASP A 52 -1.54 8.07 -7.81
CA ASP A 52 -1.07 9.12 -6.91
C ASP A 52 -1.73 9.03 -5.52
N ASN A 53 -1.10 9.67 -4.53
CA ASN A 53 -1.59 9.64 -3.14
C ASN A 53 -2.99 10.24 -2.96
N ALA A 54 -3.39 11.26 -3.74
CA ALA A 54 -4.71 11.85 -3.58
C ALA A 54 -5.79 10.93 -4.15
N SER A 55 -5.57 10.36 -5.34
CA SER A 55 -6.54 9.44 -5.96
C SER A 55 -6.64 8.11 -5.23
N SER A 56 -5.51 7.49 -4.84
CA SER A 56 -5.52 6.20 -4.15
C SER A 56 -6.27 6.26 -2.81
N LEU A 57 -6.14 7.36 -2.05
CA LEU A 57 -6.89 7.53 -0.80
C LEU A 57 -8.42 7.48 -0.98
N VAL A 58 -8.93 7.90 -2.13
CA VAL A 58 -10.37 7.84 -2.45
C VAL A 58 -10.73 6.46 -2.98
N VAL A 59 -9.95 5.95 -3.94
CA VAL A 59 -10.21 4.67 -4.61
C VAL A 59 -10.17 3.48 -3.65
N ASP A 60 -9.28 3.50 -2.66
CA ASP A 60 -9.16 2.46 -1.64
C ASP A 60 -10.40 2.38 -0.72
N GLN A 61 -11.26 3.41 -0.70
CA GLN A 61 -12.51 3.40 0.06
C GLN A 61 -13.69 2.83 -0.72
N ILE A 62 -13.60 2.77 -2.05
CA ILE A 62 -14.69 2.36 -2.95
C ILE A 62 -14.37 1.09 -3.73
N THR A 63 -13.14 0.59 -3.63
CA THR A 63 -12.70 -0.67 -4.23
C THR A 63 -11.99 -1.55 -3.20
N GLN A 64 -11.89 -2.84 -3.48
CA GLN A 64 -11.23 -3.81 -2.60
C GLN A 64 -10.36 -4.75 -3.43
N SER A 65 -9.20 -5.13 -2.89
CA SER A 65 -8.26 -6.09 -3.48
C SER A 65 -8.57 -7.54 -3.09
N LEU A 66 -7.98 -8.51 -3.81
CA LEU A 66 -8.13 -9.94 -3.49
C LEU A 66 -7.53 -10.30 -2.11
N PRO A 67 -6.21 -10.22 -1.89
CA PRO A 67 -5.61 -10.13 -0.55
C PRO A 67 -5.39 -8.66 -0.14
N THR A 68 -5.21 -8.42 1.15
CA THR A 68 -4.81 -7.11 1.70
C THR A 68 -3.77 -7.29 2.79
N HIS A 69 -3.33 -6.21 3.41
CA HIS A 69 -2.31 -6.24 4.47
C HIS A 69 -2.93 -6.11 5.86
N ASN A 70 -2.31 -6.74 6.85
CA ASN A 70 -2.50 -6.44 8.25
C ASN A 70 -1.68 -5.21 8.66
N PRO A 71 -1.94 -4.62 9.85
CA PRO A 71 -1.14 -3.48 10.35
C PRO A 71 0.36 -3.77 10.53
N ASP A 72 0.75 -5.04 10.55
CA ASP A 72 2.13 -5.52 10.60
C ASP A 72 2.68 -5.88 9.20
N ASN A 73 1.98 -5.49 8.14
CA ASN A 73 2.25 -5.77 6.73
C ASN A 73 2.19 -7.25 6.31
N ALA A 74 1.74 -8.15 7.17
CA ALA A 74 1.48 -9.52 6.74
C ALA A 74 0.26 -9.55 5.79
N LEU A 75 0.36 -10.31 4.69
CA LEU A 75 -0.78 -10.53 3.80
C LEU A 75 -1.90 -11.30 4.52
N LYS A 76 -3.14 -10.90 4.26
CA LYS A 76 -4.36 -11.59 4.72
C LYS A 76 -5.42 -11.63 3.62
N PRO A 77 -6.38 -12.56 3.69
CA PRO A 77 -7.48 -12.61 2.74
C PRO A 77 -8.38 -11.36 2.84
N ASN A 78 -8.94 -10.93 1.71
CA ASN A 78 -9.93 -9.84 1.63
C ASN A 78 -11.13 -10.27 0.77
N LEU A 79 -11.13 -10.00 -0.54
CA LEU A 79 -12.14 -10.54 -1.47
C LEU A 79 -11.95 -12.04 -1.76
N CYS A 80 -10.78 -12.60 -1.43
CA CYS A 80 -10.57 -14.04 -1.37
C CYS A 80 -10.82 -14.60 0.04
N LYS A 81 -11.26 -15.86 0.13
CA LYS A 81 -11.31 -16.68 1.35
C LYS A 81 -9.91 -17.18 1.73
N SER A 82 -9.08 -17.49 0.76
CA SER A 82 -7.69 -17.90 0.92
C SER A 82 -6.89 -17.60 -0.35
N PHE A 83 -5.57 -17.53 -0.20
CA PHE A 83 -4.61 -17.48 -1.30
C PHE A 83 -3.36 -18.28 -0.87
N GLU A 84 -2.84 -19.09 -1.78
CA GLU A 84 -1.63 -19.89 -1.54
C GLU A 84 -0.74 -19.89 -2.78
N ALA A 85 0.57 -19.77 -2.57
CA ALA A 85 1.54 -19.96 -3.64
C ALA A 85 1.78 -21.46 -3.82
N THR A 86 1.51 -21.99 -5.02
CA THR A 86 1.80 -23.40 -5.35
C THR A 86 3.20 -23.58 -5.92
N ASP A 87 3.77 -22.52 -6.49
CA ASP A 87 5.13 -22.42 -6.99
C ASP A 87 5.53 -20.91 -7.05
N PRO A 88 6.77 -20.54 -7.44
CA PRO A 88 7.22 -19.15 -7.45
C PRO A 88 6.44 -18.19 -8.37
N TYR A 89 5.62 -18.71 -9.29
CA TYR A 89 4.89 -17.94 -10.30
C TYR A 89 3.38 -18.13 -10.23
N THR A 90 2.89 -19.08 -9.41
CA THR A 90 1.48 -19.45 -9.38
C THR A 90 0.88 -19.26 -7.99
N TYR A 91 -0.21 -18.47 -7.95
CA TYR A 91 -1.06 -18.33 -6.77
C TYR A 91 -2.45 -18.90 -7.05
N VAL A 92 -2.97 -19.67 -6.10
CA VAL A 92 -4.35 -20.17 -6.11
C VAL A 92 -5.17 -19.37 -5.10
N CYS A 93 -6.11 -18.56 -5.59
CA CYS A 93 -7.01 -17.74 -4.78
C CYS A 93 -8.42 -18.34 -4.79
N GLN A 94 -8.98 -18.62 -3.61
CA GLN A 94 -10.39 -19.01 -3.48
C GLN A 94 -11.23 -17.77 -3.25
N ILE A 95 -12.16 -17.44 -4.15
CA ILE A 95 -12.94 -16.20 -4.08
C ILE A 95 -14.13 -16.33 -3.13
N ARG A 96 -14.52 -15.20 -2.52
CA ARG A 96 -15.73 -15.11 -1.72
C ARG A 96 -16.99 -15.16 -2.58
N ASP A 97 -18.01 -15.83 -2.09
CA ASP A 97 -19.34 -15.98 -2.72
C ASP A 97 -20.42 -15.12 -2.07
N ASP A 98 -20.06 -14.38 -1.02
CA ASP A 98 -20.94 -13.50 -0.24
C ASP A 98 -20.71 -12.01 -0.52
N VAL A 99 -19.96 -11.68 -1.58
CA VAL A 99 -19.63 -10.31 -1.96
C VAL A 99 -20.64 -9.80 -2.98
N THR A 100 -21.12 -8.58 -2.75
CA THR A 100 -21.99 -7.84 -3.67
C THR A 100 -21.40 -6.48 -3.95
N PHE A 101 -21.63 -5.96 -5.15
CA PHE A 101 -21.38 -4.58 -5.48
C PHE A 101 -22.37 -3.66 -4.75
N SER A 102 -22.10 -2.35 -4.76
CA SER A 102 -22.95 -1.35 -4.10
C SER A 102 -24.39 -1.29 -4.63
N ASP A 103 -24.64 -1.81 -5.83
CA ASP A 103 -25.98 -1.93 -6.43
C ASP A 103 -26.70 -3.24 -6.08
N GLY A 104 -26.05 -4.13 -5.31
CA GLY A 104 -26.56 -5.42 -4.88
C GLY A 104 -26.28 -6.57 -5.84
N THR A 105 -25.66 -6.34 -7.00
CA THR A 105 -25.27 -7.44 -7.90
C THR A 105 -24.16 -8.28 -7.26
N PRO A 106 -24.20 -9.63 -7.37
CA PRO A 106 -23.16 -10.47 -6.82
C PRO A 106 -21.86 -10.30 -7.61
N MET A 107 -20.72 -10.25 -6.90
CA MET A 107 -19.41 -10.32 -7.53
C MET A 107 -19.13 -11.76 -7.97
N THR A 108 -18.62 -11.93 -9.18
CA THR A 108 -18.28 -13.23 -9.76
C THR A 108 -16.80 -13.31 -10.11
N MET A 109 -16.34 -14.52 -10.45
CA MET A 109 -14.97 -14.69 -10.96
C MET A 109 -14.76 -13.95 -12.29
N ASP A 110 -15.81 -13.77 -13.10
CA ASP A 110 -15.72 -13.04 -14.36
C ASP A 110 -15.37 -11.56 -14.14
N ASP A 111 -15.88 -10.96 -13.06
CA ASP A 111 -15.56 -9.56 -12.70
C ASP A 111 -14.08 -9.41 -12.27
N VAL A 112 -13.56 -10.41 -11.55
CA VAL A 112 -12.15 -10.47 -11.15
C VAL A 112 -11.27 -10.61 -12.39
N ILE A 113 -11.61 -11.54 -13.29
CA ILE A 113 -10.89 -11.75 -14.55
C ILE A 113 -10.92 -10.48 -15.41
N TYR A 114 -12.09 -9.87 -15.55
CA TYR A 114 -12.26 -8.63 -16.30
C TYR A 114 -11.36 -7.52 -15.74
N SER A 115 -11.33 -7.34 -14.43
CA SER A 115 -10.51 -6.30 -13.79
C SER A 115 -9.02 -6.50 -14.05
N ILE A 116 -8.52 -7.74 -13.92
CA ILE A 116 -7.12 -8.07 -14.23
C ILE A 116 -6.82 -7.84 -15.71
N GLN A 117 -7.65 -8.35 -16.61
CA GLN A 117 -7.47 -8.18 -18.06
C GLN A 117 -7.53 -6.70 -18.47
N ARG A 118 -8.38 -5.92 -17.82
CA ARG A 118 -8.49 -4.48 -18.03
C ARG A 118 -7.17 -3.79 -17.69
N HIS A 119 -6.55 -4.10 -16.56
CA HIS A 119 -5.24 -3.55 -16.21
C HIS A 119 -4.11 -3.98 -17.17
N LEU A 120 -4.19 -5.21 -17.71
CA LEU A 120 -3.21 -5.74 -18.67
C LEU A 120 -3.40 -5.20 -20.10
N ASN A 121 -4.55 -4.60 -20.43
CA ASN A 121 -4.79 -4.07 -21.76
C ASN A 121 -3.90 -2.84 -22.04
N ALA A 122 -2.97 -2.97 -22.99
CA ALA A 122 -2.06 -1.91 -23.39
C ALA A 122 -2.78 -0.68 -23.97
N ASP A 123 -3.88 -0.88 -24.70
CA ASP A 123 -4.64 0.21 -25.30
C ASP A 123 -5.37 1.05 -24.24
N LEU A 124 -5.65 0.46 -23.08
CA LEU A 124 -6.25 1.20 -21.96
C LEU A 124 -5.26 2.20 -21.35
N GLY A 125 -3.95 1.90 -21.40
CA GLY A 125 -2.93 2.76 -20.82
C GLY A 125 -3.04 2.92 -19.30
N SER A 126 -3.49 1.88 -18.58
CA SER A 126 -3.58 1.92 -17.12
C SER A 126 -2.20 2.12 -16.47
N TYR A 127 -2.11 2.72 -15.29
CA TYR A 127 -0.81 2.86 -14.60
C TYR A 127 -0.21 1.50 -14.22
N MET A 128 -1.05 0.49 -14.00
CA MET A 128 -0.58 -0.89 -13.83
C MET A 128 -0.04 -1.48 -15.14
N ASN A 129 -0.57 -1.06 -16.30
CA ASN A 129 -0.02 -1.45 -17.59
C ASN A 129 1.43 -0.99 -17.72
N TRP A 130 1.83 0.16 -17.18
CA TRP A 130 3.23 0.57 -17.14
C TRP A 130 4.11 -0.41 -16.33
N SER A 131 3.62 -0.93 -15.20
CA SER A 131 4.29 -2.02 -14.47
C SER A 131 4.36 -3.32 -15.28
N PHE A 132 3.38 -3.55 -16.16
CA PHE A 132 3.31 -4.70 -17.07
C PHE A 132 3.73 -4.36 -18.51
N ALA A 133 4.38 -3.21 -18.77
CA ALA A 133 4.63 -2.71 -20.12
C ALA A 133 5.81 -3.45 -20.74
N ASN A 134 5.57 -4.74 -21.00
CA ASN A 134 6.10 -5.64 -22.01
C ASN A 134 7.61 -5.68 -22.22
N GLY A 135 8.44 -5.21 -21.28
CA GLY A 135 9.89 -5.16 -21.51
C GLY A 135 10.25 -4.31 -22.74
N ILE A 136 9.33 -3.46 -23.21
CA ILE A 136 9.53 -2.66 -24.43
C ILE A 136 10.38 -1.46 -24.02
N ARG A 137 11.53 -1.31 -24.67
CA ARG A 137 12.53 -0.27 -24.43
C ARG A 137 12.76 0.56 -25.71
N ASP A 138 11.68 0.78 -26.47
CA ASP A 138 11.68 1.55 -27.72
C ASP A 138 11.55 3.06 -27.45
N TYR A 139 12.54 3.60 -26.74
CA TYR A 139 12.65 5.03 -26.48
C TYR A 139 14.11 5.48 -26.56
N GLY A 140 14.32 6.72 -27.01
CA GLY A 140 15.65 7.35 -26.96
C GLY A 140 16.04 7.84 -25.56
N CYS A 141 15.05 8.13 -24.70
CA CYS A 141 15.24 8.55 -23.31
C CYS A 141 13.93 8.32 -22.54
N LEU A 142 14.04 7.79 -21.31
CA LEU A 142 12.95 7.71 -20.34
C LEU A 142 13.30 8.57 -19.12
N VAL A 143 12.45 9.55 -18.81
CA VAL A 143 12.54 10.28 -17.54
C VAL A 143 11.65 9.56 -16.53
N THR A 144 12.26 8.89 -15.56
CA THR A 144 11.56 8.14 -14.51
C THR A 144 12.17 8.40 -13.14
N THR A 145 11.55 7.86 -12.10
CA THR A 145 12.02 7.90 -10.72
C THR A 145 12.06 6.49 -10.15
N TRP A 146 12.95 6.23 -9.20
CA TRP A 146 13.01 4.97 -8.47
C TRP A 146 13.03 5.24 -6.97
N GLY A 147 12.37 4.36 -6.23
CA GLY A 147 12.16 4.52 -4.79
C GLY A 147 13.07 3.73 -3.86
N ALA A 148 13.76 2.64 -4.24
CA ALA A 148 14.12 1.55 -3.31
C ALA A 148 12.89 1.04 -2.52
N ASP A 149 12.89 -0.13 -1.88
CA ASP A 149 11.71 -0.56 -1.11
C ASP A 149 12.08 -0.86 0.34
N TYR A 150 13.31 -1.35 0.51
CA TYR A 150 13.96 -1.65 1.77
C TYR A 150 15.35 -0.98 1.80
N PRO A 151 15.92 -0.71 2.99
CA PRO A 151 17.14 0.09 3.15
C PRO A 151 18.40 -0.72 2.86
N ASP A 152 18.53 -1.22 1.63
CA ASP A 152 19.70 -1.97 1.16
C ASP A 152 20.08 -1.56 -0.28
N PRO A 153 21.38 -1.50 -0.63
CA PRO A 153 21.80 -1.20 -2.01
C PRO A 153 21.18 -2.11 -3.08
N SER A 154 20.91 -3.39 -2.76
CA SER A 154 20.26 -4.32 -3.70
C SER A 154 18.85 -3.89 -4.08
N ALA A 155 18.16 -3.11 -3.24
CA ALA A 155 16.85 -2.51 -3.56
C ALA A 155 16.93 -1.48 -4.70
N ASN A 156 18.14 -1.09 -5.12
CA ASN A 156 18.38 -0.25 -6.28
C ASN A 156 19.08 -1.05 -7.38
N LEU A 157 20.20 -1.69 -7.07
CA LEU A 157 21.06 -2.26 -8.10
C LEU A 157 20.41 -3.45 -8.82
N ASP A 158 19.76 -4.36 -8.10
CA ASP A 158 19.14 -5.53 -8.73
C ASP A 158 17.96 -5.15 -9.66
N PRO A 159 16.91 -4.45 -9.19
CA PRO A 159 15.75 -4.15 -10.03
C PRO A 159 16.07 -3.21 -11.20
N LEU A 160 17.06 -2.32 -11.07
CA LEU A 160 17.37 -1.32 -12.09
C LEU A 160 18.42 -1.75 -13.11
N LEU A 161 19.30 -2.70 -12.77
CA LEU A 161 20.55 -2.94 -13.51
C LEU A 161 20.88 -4.41 -13.76
N ASN A 162 20.16 -5.36 -13.14
CA ASN A 162 20.30 -6.78 -13.48
C ASN A 162 19.58 -7.06 -14.81
N ILE A 163 20.20 -7.86 -15.68
CA ILE A 163 19.61 -8.28 -16.97
C ILE A 163 18.26 -8.99 -16.81
N ALA A 164 18.06 -9.69 -15.68
CA ALA A 164 16.79 -10.37 -15.37
C ALA A 164 15.59 -9.41 -15.28
N ASN A 165 15.84 -8.10 -15.12
CA ASN A 165 14.82 -7.07 -14.98
C ASN A 165 14.59 -6.26 -16.27
N ILE A 166 15.11 -6.69 -17.43
CA ILE A 166 14.83 -6.04 -18.72
C ILE A 166 13.44 -6.43 -19.25
N ASP A 167 13.04 -7.68 -19.01
CA ASP A 167 11.80 -8.26 -19.54
C ASP A 167 10.53 -7.69 -18.87
N ILE A 168 9.38 -8.24 -19.28
CA ILE A 168 8.05 -7.86 -18.78
C ILE A 168 8.01 -7.90 -17.24
N GLY A 169 7.61 -6.79 -16.63
CA GLY A 169 7.54 -6.66 -15.17
C GLY A 169 8.83 -6.17 -14.49
N GLY A 170 9.96 -6.15 -15.21
CA GLY A 170 11.24 -5.67 -14.71
C GLY A 170 11.43 -4.17 -14.90
N TYR A 171 12.18 -3.55 -13.98
CA TYR A 171 12.41 -2.10 -13.93
C TYR A 171 13.79 -1.66 -14.46
N ASN A 172 14.52 -2.55 -15.14
CA ASN A 172 15.72 -2.16 -15.88
C ASN A 172 15.30 -1.43 -17.16
N CYS A 173 14.92 -0.17 -16.99
CA CYS A 173 14.49 0.73 -18.05
C CYS A 173 15.65 1.18 -18.93
N ALA A 174 16.90 1.12 -18.47
CA ALA A 174 18.05 1.39 -19.34
C ALA A 174 18.28 0.27 -20.37
N ALA A 175 17.60 -0.88 -20.25
CA ALA A 175 17.96 -2.10 -20.97
C ALA A 175 19.45 -2.46 -20.77
N TYR A 176 20.00 -2.11 -19.61
CA TYR A 176 21.42 -2.27 -19.31
C TYR A 176 21.75 -3.75 -19.14
N SER A 177 22.79 -4.21 -19.80
CA SER A 177 23.27 -5.59 -19.72
C SER A 177 24.79 -5.59 -19.68
N ASN A 178 25.34 -6.17 -18.62
CA ASN A 178 26.76 -6.38 -18.45
C ASN A 178 26.97 -7.67 -17.67
N ALA A 179 27.56 -8.68 -18.34
CA ALA A 179 27.70 -10.02 -17.78
C ALA A 179 28.49 -10.07 -16.46
N GLU A 180 29.43 -9.14 -16.26
CA GLU A 180 30.18 -9.04 -15.01
C GLU A 180 29.31 -8.48 -13.88
N VAL A 181 28.55 -7.40 -14.16
CA VAL A 181 27.57 -6.85 -13.22
C VAL A 181 26.52 -7.90 -12.85
N ASP A 182 25.95 -8.59 -13.84
CA ASP A 182 24.95 -9.66 -13.60
C ASP A 182 25.52 -10.77 -12.70
N SER A 183 26.78 -11.16 -12.91
CA SER A 183 27.47 -12.14 -12.08
C SER A 183 27.69 -11.64 -10.65
N LEU A 184 28.12 -10.38 -10.48
CA LEU A 184 28.34 -9.77 -9.18
C LEU A 184 27.02 -9.66 -8.41
N LEU A 185 25.97 -9.11 -9.00
CA LEU A 185 24.66 -8.97 -8.38
C LEU A 185 24.09 -10.35 -7.99
N THR A 186 24.16 -11.36 -8.86
CA THR A 186 23.72 -12.72 -8.53
C THR A 186 24.48 -13.31 -7.32
N LYS A 187 25.80 -13.06 -7.21
CA LYS A 187 26.58 -13.50 -6.05
C LYS A 187 26.15 -12.78 -4.76
N THR A 188 25.82 -11.50 -4.82
CA THR A 188 25.39 -10.75 -3.63
C THR A 188 24.13 -11.35 -2.99
N VAL A 189 23.20 -11.89 -3.78
CA VAL A 189 21.95 -12.52 -3.30
C VAL A 189 22.22 -13.76 -2.44
N THR A 190 23.31 -14.49 -2.73
CA THR A 190 23.64 -15.75 -2.04
C THR A 190 24.73 -15.60 -0.97
N THR A 191 25.32 -14.40 -0.82
CA THR A 191 26.43 -14.15 0.10
C THR A 191 25.94 -13.70 1.47
N THR A 192 26.19 -14.50 2.51
CA THR A 192 25.79 -14.21 3.89
C THR A 192 26.83 -13.42 4.70
N ASP A 193 28.06 -13.28 4.16
CA ASP A 193 29.14 -12.49 4.77
C ASP A 193 28.99 -11.02 4.35
N GLU A 194 28.71 -10.14 5.31
CA GLU A 194 28.40 -8.74 5.05
C GLU A 194 29.54 -7.97 4.36
N SER A 195 30.78 -8.19 4.78
CA SER A 195 31.95 -7.51 4.19
C SER A 195 32.15 -7.94 2.74
N LYS A 196 32.08 -9.24 2.47
CA LYS A 196 32.20 -9.75 1.10
C LYS A 196 31.05 -9.30 0.22
N ARG A 197 29.82 -9.28 0.76
CA ARG A 197 28.64 -8.77 0.04
C ARG A 197 28.82 -7.30 -0.33
N MET A 198 29.34 -6.50 0.59
CA MET A 198 29.65 -5.09 0.35
C MET A 198 30.73 -4.91 -0.73
N ASP A 199 31.82 -5.69 -0.68
CA ASP A 199 32.88 -5.63 -1.70
C ASP A 199 32.36 -5.98 -3.10
N LEU A 200 31.46 -6.97 -3.20
CA LEU A 200 30.80 -7.33 -4.46
C LEU A 200 29.89 -6.21 -4.98
N LEU A 201 29.13 -5.57 -4.09
CA LEU A 201 28.26 -4.44 -4.44
C LEU A 201 29.08 -3.25 -4.93
N PHE A 202 30.20 -2.92 -4.28
CA PHE A 202 31.09 -1.84 -4.73
C PHE A 202 31.72 -2.13 -6.08
N GLN A 203 32.18 -3.37 -6.32
CA GLN A 203 32.68 -3.76 -7.65
C GLN A 203 31.62 -3.60 -8.74
N ALA A 204 30.37 -3.97 -8.46
CA ALA A 204 29.27 -3.76 -9.40
C ALA A 204 29.06 -2.25 -9.64
N CYS A 205 29.01 -1.44 -8.58
CA CYS A 205 28.85 0.01 -8.67
C CYS A 205 29.95 0.67 -9.51
N ASP A 206 31.22 0.25 -9.37
CA ASP A 206 32.33 0.82 -10.14
C ASP A 206 32.13 0.62 -11.66
N ILE A 207 31.69 -0.57 -12.06
CA ILE A 207 31.39 -0.90 -13.46
C ILE A 207 30.17 -0.10 -13.94
N ILE A 208 29.09 -0.10 -13.15
CA ILE A 208 27.84 0.62 -13.46
C ILE A 208 28.10 2.11 -13.64
N ILE A 209 28.90 2.72 -12.76
CA ILE A 209 29.23 4.15 -12.84
C ILE A 209 30.05 4.42 -14.11
N ALA A 210 30.97 3.54 -14.48
CA ALA A 210 31.75 3.69 -15.71
C ALA A 210 30.91 3.52 -16.99
N ASP A 211 29.89 2.66 -16.95
CA ASP A 211 28.99 2.41 -18.08
C ASP A 211 27.89 3.48 -18.23
N GLU A 212 27.64 4.27 -17.18
CA GLU A 212 26.65 5.37 -17.13
C GLU A 212 25.25 5.03 -17.68
N PRO A 213 24.59 3.92 -17.25
CA PRO A 213 23.28 3.53 -17.78
C PRO A 213 22.14 4.48 -17.38
N TYR A 214 22.31 5.22 -16.29
CA TYR A 214 21.36 6.23 -15.81
C TYR A 214 22.07 7.53 -15.47
N TYR A 215 21.44 8.65 -15.87
CA TYR A 215 21.80 9.97 -15.38
C TYR A 215 20.87 10.37 -14.23
N VAL A 216 21.40 10.36 -13.00
CA VAL A 216 20.62 10.77 -11.82
C VAL A 216 20.66 12.29 -11.68
N TYR A 217 19.57 12.96 -12.07
CA TYR A 217 19.50 14.42 -12.06
C TYR A 217 19.01 15.01 -10.72
N ASN A 218 18.37 14.22 -9.85
CA ASN A 218 17.93 14.66 -8.53
C ASN A 218 17.78 13.49 -7.54
N HIS A 219 18.08 13.74 -6.26
CA HIS A 219 17.69 12.89 -5.12
C HIS A 219 16.71 13.66 -4.25
N THR A 220 15.41 13.35 -4.38
CA THR A 220 14.36 14.03 -3.62
C THR A 220 14.49 13.71 -2.13
N LYS A 221 14.54 14.75 -1.30
CA LYS A 221 14.36 14.62 0.15
C LYS A 221 12.87 14.75 0.46
N GLY A 222 12.30 13.76 1.14
CA GLY A 222 10.95 13.86 1.69
C GLY A 222 10.86 14.95 2.77
N PHE A 223 9.71 15.61 2.87
CA PHE A 223 9.41 16.52 3.97
C PHE A 223 8.04 16.15 4.57
N ALA A 224 7.92 16.28 5.89
CA ALA A 224 6.67 16.08 6.61
C ALA A 224 6.38 17.32 7.46
N ALA A 225 5.10 17.73 7.49
CA ALA A 225 4.64 18.88 8.26
C ALA A 225 3.76 18.43 9.43
N PHE A 226 4.04 18.95 10.62
CA PHE A 226 3.29 18.64 11.84
C PHE A 226 2.81 19.94 12.48
N ASN A 227 1.61 19.92 13.07
CA ASN A 227 1.14 21.03 13.91
C ASN A 227 1.81 20.97 15.30
N LYS A 228 1.70 22.05 16.10
CA LYS A 228 2.37 22.17 17.41
C LYS A 228 2.04 21.05 18.44
N GLY A 229 0.95 20.30 18.25
CA GLY A 229 0.52 19.24 19.16
C GLY A 229 1.09 17.85 18.84
N TRP A 230 1.77 17.70 17.70
CA TRP A 230 2.35 16.44 17.25
C TRP A 230 3.86 16.55 17.16
N THR A 231 4.55 15.59 17.75
CA THR A 231 5.99 15.40 17.57
C THR A 231 6.20 14.12 16.80
N LEU A 232 7.09 14.16 15.82
CA LEU A 232 7.55 12.98 15.14
C LEU A 232 8.58 12.27 16.04
N GLY A 233 8.35 11.00 16.37
CA GLY A 233 9.39 10.14 16.95
C GLY A 233 10.51 9.86 15.95
N ASP A 234 11.38 8.88 16.24
CA ASP A 234 12.37 8.37 15.28
C ASP A 234 11.66 7.63 14.14
N MET A 235 11.10 8.39 13.18
CA MET A 235 10.59 7.79 11.95
C MET A 235 11.77 7.32 11.10
N SER A 236 11.84 6.01 10.90
CA SER A 236 12.60 5.44 9.79
C SER A 236 11.78 5.63 8.52
N TYR A 237 12.15 6.59 7.68
CA TYR A 237 11.56 6.76 6.36
C TYR A 237 12.14 5.69 5.43
N THR A 238 11.52 4.53 5.38
CA THR A 238 11.76 3.55 4.32
C THR A 238 10.74 3.78 3.21
N CYS A 239 11.13 3.44 1.99
CA CYS A 239 10.31 3.65 0.82
C CYS A 239 9.06 2.75 0.77
N ALA A 240 8.99 1.73 1.62
CA ALA A 240 7.79 0.92 1.86
C ALA A 240 6.50 1.71 2.17
N ARG A 241 6.57 3.04 2.33
CA ARG A 241 5.44 3.91 2.72
C ARG A 241 4.72 3.34 3.93
N ASP A 242 5.48 2.76 4.86
CA ASP A 242 4.97 2.31 6.14
C ASP A 242 4.69 3.54 7.01
N TRP A 243 3.53 4.16 6.76
CA TRP A 243 2.95 5.19 7.62
C TRP A 243 2.52 4.53 8.92
N ASN A 244 3.48 4.27 9.82
CA ASN A 244 3.15 3.71 11.10
C ASN A 244 2.73 4.82 12.07
N PHE A 245 1.42 5.05 12.18
CA PHE A 245 0.84 6.02 13.13
C PHE A 245 1.17 5.70 14.60
N LYS A 246 1.75 4.54 14.91
CA LYS A 246 2.19 4.17 16.26
C LYS A 246 3.27 5.12 16.81
N ASP A 247 4.05 5.76 15.94
CA ASP A 247 5.16 6.65 16.30
C ASP A 247 4.74 8.14 16.31
N ILE A 248 3.48 8.42 16.00
CA ILE A 248 2.87 9.76 16.06
C ILE A 248 2.18 9.91 17.41
N VAL A 249 2.80 10.66 18.31
CA VAL A 249 2.30 10.89 19.67
C VAL A 249 1.54 12.21 19.72
N TYR A 250 0.28 12.16 20.17
CA TYR A 250 -0.45 13.36 20.57
C TYR A 250 -0.04 13.76 21.98
N ASN A 251 0.52 14.96 22.13
CA ASN A 251 1.02 15.45 23.42
C ASN A 251 0.02 16.35 24.17
N GLY A 252 -1.28 16.24 23.83
CA GLY A 252 -2.35 17.12 24.34
C GLY A 252 -3.39 16.42 25.20
#